data_AF-A0A8D3CF91-F1
#
_entry.id   AF-A0A8D3CF91-F1
#
_cell.length_a   1.000
_cell.length_b   1.000
_cell.length_c   1.000
_cell.angle_alpha   90.00
_cell.angle_beta   90.00
_cell.angle_gamma   90.00
#
_symmetry.space_group_name_H-M   'P 1'
#
loop_
_entity.id
_entity.type
_entity.pdbx_description
1 polymer ?
#
loop_
_entity_poly.entity_id
_entity_poly.type
_entity_poly.pdbx_seq_one_letter_code
_entity_poly.pdbx_strand_id
1 'polypeptide(L)'
;MPFFPPLVSLPSVFKNPVCKVYRFQTVDSKWMLVREQMEECTLSFSIPKQLLSLYIQEDMNRVQDLRELGELSPHWDNLRKEVMTRYGGTISSYQETLADLDKITGRSFKPSCCKAQKSLEFIPINLHTQRMRVTCPIKTDAFYDIVTVGAPAAHFQGFKFGGLQRLLSRYETWCLERMGNLIQDTCAWREQLCPLVTRLKDCVMEVAEKARKAMTFVLLQEAACSIPQGFLLQQRRDVVFSQALAALVCGFVMRLYAGIEDSRFLRQLHLVGLVAQFESLLSTYSEEIGMLEDMEVGISDLQRVVFKITEAKTDELSDLQPLVCGRRDHFTVEVPLPRLVFQTLPGEIKEGKPLQVFPVLFNVGINEQQTIAERFGDISLQERINQRNFEILEAYFKSLSEKVPLECLPCFQTQTDIKELLETLGQNVVTKKRKNVEILWIAGTICRRLNGIRFTSCKSAKDRTSMSVTLEQCALLRDEHQLSKDFFIRALDCMRREGCRIENVQKNIRCRKYAFNMLQLMAFPKCYRPPEGTYGKVDS
;
A
#
# COMPACT_ATOMS: atom_id res chain seq x y z
N MET A 1 -43.22 1.71 -2.94
CA MET A 1 -41.79 1.71 -2.52
C MET A 1 -40.98 2.14 -3.73
N PRO A 2 -40.28 3.29 -3.72
CA PRO A 2 -39.40 3.59 -4.83
C PRO A 2 -38.19 2.66 -4.71
N PHE A 3 -38.06 1.78 -5.69
CA PHE A 3 -36.83 1.03 -5.96
C PHE A 3 -35.70 2.05 -6.12
N PHE A 4 -34.78 2.09 -5.16
CA PHE A 4 -33.49 2.71 -5.37
C PHE A 4 -32.75 1.90 -6.45
N PRO A 5 -32.10 2.53 -7.43
CA PRO A 5 -31.19 1.79 -8.30
C PRO A 5 -30.17 1.09 -7.40
N PRO A 6 -29.80 -0.17 -7.67
CA PRO A 6 -28.67 -0.76 -6.98
C PRO A 6 -27.50 0.19 -7.21
N LEU A 7 -26.85 0.62 -6.12
CA LEU A 7 -25.45 1.09 -6.15
C LEU A 7 -24.76 0.31 -7.24
N VAL A 8 -24.13 0.96 -8.23
CA VAL A 8 -23.29 0.30 -9.26
C VAL A 8 -22.60 -0.86 -8.55
N SER A 9 -23.03 -2.09 -8.86
CA SER A 9 -22.70 -3.24 -8.03
C SER A 9 -21.20 -3.23 -7.88
N LEU A 10 -20.74 -3.08 -6.63
CA LEU A 10 -19.32 -3.10 -6.28
C LEU A 10 -18.68 -4.21 -7.11
N PRO A 11 -17.58 -3.92 -7.85
CA PRO A 11 -17.10 -4.79 -8.91
C PRO A 11 -16.92 -6.23 -8.41
N SER A 12 -16.92 -7.18 -9.36
CA SER A 12 -16.74 -8.64 -9.15
C SER A 12 -15.59 -9.06 -8.23
N VAL A 13 -14.73 -8.10 -7.90
CA VAL A 13 -13.59 -8.16 -7.01
C VAL A 13 -13.93 -8.28 -5.52
N PHE A 14 -15.16 -7.98 -5.07
CA PHE A 14 -15.54 -8.06 -3.67
C PHE A 14 -16.47 -9.25 -3.39
N LYS A 15 -16.15 -10.06 -2.36
CA LYS A 15 -16.85 -11.30 -2.03
C LYS A 15 -17.07 -11.48 -0.54
N ASN A 16 -17.95 -12.42 -0.19
CA ASN A 16 -18.21 -12.87 1.18
C ASN A 16 -18.56 -11.72 2.16
N PRO A 17 -19.57 -10.89 1.83
CA PRO A 17 -19.92 -9.72 2.63
C PRO A 17 -20.38 -10.13 4.04
N VAL A 18 -19.81 -9.46 5.03
CA VAL A 18 -20.30 -9.46 6.41
C VAL A 18 -20.96 -8.12 6.65
N CYS A 19 -22.22 -8.11 7.06
CA CYS A 19 -22.98 -6.89 7.29
C CYS A 19 -23.52 -6.85 8.71
N LYS A 20 -23.37 -5.70 9.37
CA LYS A 20 -23.93 -5.41 10.70
C LYS A 20 -24.66 -4.07 10.65
N VAL A 21 -25.78 -3.98 11.35
CA VAL A 21 -26.62 -2.79 11.36
C VAL A 21 -26.84 -2.37 12.80
N TYR A 22 -26.67 -1.07 13.06
CA TYR A 22 -26.80 -0.46 14.36
C TYR A 22 -27.80 0.68 14.31
N ARG A 23 -28.40 0.96 15.46
CA ARG A 23 -29.18 2.17 15.68
C ARG A 23 -28.57 2.92 16.85
N PHE A 24 -28.16 4.15 16.60
CA PHE A 24 -27.64 5.05 17.63
C PHE A 24 -28.51 6.30 17.72
N GLN A 25 -28.45 6.97 18.87
CA GLN A 25 -29.14 8.25 19.08
C GLN A 25 -28.21 9.41 18.75
N THR A 26 -28.76 10.34 17.98
CA THR A 26 -28.15 11.66 17.72
C THR A 26 -28.36 12.59 18.93
N VAL A 27 -27.67 13.73 18.95
CA VAL A 27 -27.82 14.76 20.00
C VAL A 27 -29.25 15.30 20.14
N ASP A 28 -30.05 15.31 19.07
CA ASP A 28 -31.46 15.74 19.08
C ASP A 28 -32.44 14.60 19.39
N SER A 29 -31.93 13.49 19.93
CA SER A 29 -32.67 12.26 20.27
C SER A 29 -33.34 11.56 19.08
N LYS A 30 -33.00 11.92 17.83
CA LYS A 30 -33.42 11.14 16.66
C LYS A 30 -32.53 9.94 16.44
N TRP A 31 -33.06 8.95 15.72
CA TRP A 31 -32.33 7.73 15.38
C TRP A 31 -31.48 7.92 14.13
N MET A 32 -30.20 7.55 14.21
CA MET A 32 -29.36 7.27 13.04
C MET A 32 -29.30 5.76 12.80
N LEU A 33 -29.34 5.36 11.53
CA LEU A 33 -29.09 4.00 11.09
C LEU A 33 -27.67 3.90 10.56
N VAL A 34 -26.87 3.01 11.12
CA VAL A 34 -25.50 2.76 10.70
C VAL A 34 -25.39 1.34 10.18
N ARG A 35 -24.95 1.17 8.93
CA ARG A 35 -24.67 -0.13 8.33
C ARG A 35 -23.17 -0.24 8.11
N GLU A 36 -22.56 -1.20 8.78
CA GLU A 36 -21.17 -1.60 8.58
C GLU A 36 -21.13 -2.83 7.67
N GLN A 37 -20.30 -2.79 6.63
CA GLN A 37 -20.10 -3.88 5.70
C GLN A 37 -18.59 -4.13 5.52
N MET A 38 -18.18 -5.39 5.65
CA MET A 38 -16.82 -5.82 5.40
C MET A 38 -16.81 -6.90 4.31
N GLU A 39 -15.96 -6.75 3.30
CA GLU A 39 -15.86 -7.70 2.19
C GLU A 39 -14.41 -8.14 1.97
N GLU A 40 -14.26 -9.36 1.47
CA GLU A 40 -12.97 -9.90 1.03
C GLU A 40 -12.69 -9.41 -0.40
N CYS A 41 -11.43 -9.10 -0.70
CA CYS A 41 -11.05 -8.58 -2.01
C CYS A 41 -10.26 -9.62 -2.81
N THR A 42 -10.80 -10.09 -3.93
CA THR A 42 -10.16 -11.09 -4.81
C THR A 42 -8.86 -10.57 -5.43
N LEU A 43 -8.66 -9.25 -5.48
CA LEU A 43 -7.40 -8.62 -5.88
C LEU A 43 -6.24 -9.00 -4.98
N SER A 44 -6.53 -9.49 -3.77
CA SER A 44 -5.54 -10.12 -2.89
C SER A 44 -4.78 -11.24 -3.60
N PHE A 45 -5.37 -11.94 -4.57
CA PHE A 45 -4.71 -13.02 -5.31
C PHE A 45 -4.48 -12.68 -6.78
N SER A 46 -5.41 -11.99 -7.45
CA SER A 46 -5.25 -11.72 -8.89
C SER A 46 -4.08 -10.77 -9.17
N ILE A 47 -3.89 -9.70 -8.37
CA ILE A 47 -2.78 -8.75 -8.56
C ILE A 47 -1.41 -9.42 -8.35
N PRO A 48 -1.17 -10.17 -7.25
CA PRO A 48 0.09 -10.89 -7.09
C PRO A 48 0.42 -11.89 -8.21
N LYS A 49 -0.59 -12.61 -8.73
CA LYS A 49 -0.38 -13.55 -9.86
C LYS A 49 0.04 -12.83 -11.13
N GLN A 50 -0.59 -11.69 -11.43
CA GLN A 50 -0.22 -10.85 -12.57
C GLN A 50 1.20 -10.31 -12.41
N LEU A 51 1.55 -9.78 -11.22
CA LEU A 51 2.91 -9.29 -10.94
C LEU A 51 3.97 -10.39 -11.06
N LEU A 52 3.73 -11.58 -10.49
CA LEU A 52 4.64 -12.71 -10.63
C LEU A 52 4.88 -13.06 -12.10
N SER A 53 3.82 -13.07 -12.91
CA SER A 53 3.93 -13.31 -14.36
C SER A 53 4.77 -12.23 -15.06
N LEU A 54 4.58 -10.95 -14.70
CA LEU A 54 5.38 -9.84 -15.23
C LEU A 54 6.84 -9.92 -14.79
N TYR A 55 7.12 -10.25 -13.52
CA TYR A 55 8.47 -10.42 -13.00
C TYR A 55 9.21 -11.57 -13.70
N ILE A 56 8.54 -12.72 -13.88
CA ILE A 56 9.07 -13.85 -14.63
C ILE A 56 9.41 -13.43 -16.07
N GLN A 57 8.48 -12.74 -16.74
CA GLN A 57 8.70 -12.29 -18.11
C GLN A 57 9.86 -11.29 -18.22
N GLU A 58 9.93 -10.32 -17.30
CA GLU A 58 11.00 -9.33 -17.26
C GLU A 58 12.37 -9.99 -17.06
N ASP A 59 12.45 -10.96 -16.15
CA ASP A 59 13.70 -11.68 -15.85
C ASP A 59 14.07 -12.67 -16.96
N MET A 60 13.10 -13.30 -17.63
CA MET A 60 13.32 -14.11 -18.83
C MET A 60 13.88 -13.28 -19.98
N ASN A 61 13.34 -12.07 -20.19
CA ASN A 61 13.85 -11.15 -21.20
C ASN A 61 15.30 -10.76 -20.91
N ARG A 62 15.65 -10.44 -19.66
CA ARG A 62 17.05 -10.18 -19.27
C ARG A 62 17.97 -11.37 -19.55
N VAL A 63 17.54 -12.59 -19.22
CA VAL A 63 18.32 -13.80 -19.54
C VAL A 63 18.50 -13.97 -21.03
N GLN A 64 17.49 -13.62 -21.83
CA GLN A 64 17.58 -13.67 -23.28
C GLN A 64 18.54 -12.62 -23.82
N ASP A 65 18.46 -11.37 -23.35
CA ASP A 65 19.41 -10.30 -23.67
C ASP A 65 20.86 -10.76 -23.36
N LEU A 66 21.07 -11.38 -22.20
CA LEU A 66 22.36 -11.95 -21.80
C LEU A 66 22.88 -13.06 -22.72
N ARG A 67 22.00 -13.87 -23.30
CA ARG A 67 22.38 -14.91 -24.27
C ARG A 67 22.79 -14.31 -25.60
N GLU A 68 22.16 -13.22 -26.01
CA GLU A 68 22.37 -12.55 -27.30
C GLU A 68 23.64 -11.69 -27.34
N LEU A 69 24.37 -11.58 -26.21
CA LEU A 69 25.63 -10.83 -26.11
C LEU A 69 26.79 -11.35 -26.99
N GLY A 70 26.61 -12.49 -27.67
CA GLY A 70 27.63 -13.07 -28.56
C GLY A 70 28.81 -13.68 -27.80
N GLU A 71 29.96 -13.75 -28.48
CA GLU A 71 31.21 -14.28 -27.93
C GLU A 71 31.87 -13.30 -26.96
N LEU A 72 32.15 -13.77 -25.74
CA LEU A 72 32.78 -13.03 -24.67
C LEU A 72 34.10 -13.70 -24.28
N SER A 73 35.03 -12.94 -23.68
CA SER A 73 36.24 -13.55 -23.11
C SER A 73 35.87 -14.53 -21.98
N PRO A 74 36.72 -15.53 -21.66
CA PRO A 74 36.39 -16.55 -20.67
C PRO A 74 35.94 -15.99 -19.31
N HIS A 75 36.54 -14.87 -18.86
CA HIS A 75 36.15 -14.21 -17.62
C HIS A 75 34.72 -13.65 -17.67
N TRP A 76 34.39 -12.92 -18.75
CA TRP A 76 33.06 -12.33 -18.94
C TRP A 76 31.99 -13.37 -19.22
N ASP A 77 32.34 -14.45 -19.92
CA ASP A 77 31.44 -15.56 -20.17
C ASP A 77 31.10 -16.31 -18.88
N ASN A 78 32.08 -16.53 -17.99
CA ASN A 78 31.83 -17.11 -16.66
C ASN A 78 30.89 -16.23 -15.82
N LEU A 79 31.11 -14.92 -15.81
CA LEU A 79 30.25 -13.98 -15.09
C LEU A 79 28.82 -13.96 -15.66
N ARG A 80 28.68 -13.91 -16.99
CA ARG A 80 27.40 -14.04 -17.68
C ARG A 80 26.67 -15.31 -17.24
N LYS A 81 27.34 -16.46 -17.26
CA LYS A 81 26.77 -17.76 -16.83
C LYS A 81 26.31 -17.72 -15.38
N GLU A 82 27.07 -17.09 -14.50
CA GLU A 82 26.71 -16.94 -13.09
C GLU A 82 25.44 -16.08 -12.92
N VAL A 83 25.39 -14.91 -13.57
CA VAL A 83 24.23 -14.01 -13.54
C VAL A 83 22.99 -14.71 -14.09
N MET A 84 23.10 -15.36 -15.26
CA MET A 84 22.02 -16.15 -15.86
C MET A 84 21.53 -17.28 -14.95
N THR A 85 22.44 -17.98 -14.26
CA THR A 85 22.08 -19.05 -13.31
C THR A 85 21.23 -18.49 -12.16
N ARG A 86 21.56 -17.30 -11.67
CA ARG A 86 20.80 -16.65 -10.57
C ARG A 86 19.43 -16.14 -11.02
N TYR A 87 19.33 -15.53 -12.20
CA TYR A 87 18.03 -15.23 -12.80
C TYR A 87 17.21 -16.50 -12.99
N GLY A 88 17.81 -17.58 -13.49
CA GLY A 88 17.18 -18.89 -13.62
C GLY A 88 16.61 -19.42 -12.29
N GLY A 89 17.36 -19.30 -11.19
CA GLY A 89 16.87 -19.65 -9.85
C GLY A 89 15.70 -18.78 -9.38
N THR A 90 15.76 -17.47 -9.62
CA THR A 90 14.69 -16.51 -9.26
C THR A 90 13.41 -16.78 -10.05
N ILE A 91 13.54 -16.93 -11.37
CA ILE A 91 12.45 -17.30 -12.28
C ILE A 91 11.80 -18.59 -11.82
N SER A 92 12.60 -19.62 -11.52
CA SER A 92 12.08 -20.92 -11.04
C SER A 92 11.32 -20.77 -9.73
N SER A 93 11.82 -19.96 -8.79
CA SER A 93 11.13 -19.69 -7.52
C SER A 93 9.80 -18.94 -7.72
N TYR A 94 9.73 -18.01 -8.67
CA TYR A 94 8.48 -17.30 -8.98
C TYR A 94 7.48 -18.20 -9.69
N GLN A 95 7.94 -19.05 -10.61
CA GLN A 95 7.10 -20.04 -11.29
C GLN A 95 6.52 -21.06 -10.29
N GLU A 96 7.32 -21.55 -9.34
CA GLU A 96 6.85 -22.43 -8.26
C GLU A 96 5.77 -21.73 -7.42
N THR A 97 6.03 -20.48 -7.02
CA THR A 97 5.08 -19.69 -6.23
C THR A 97 3.77 -19.47 -7.00
N LEU A 98 3.85 -19.10 -8.28
CA LEU A 98 2.69 -18.90 -9.14
C LEU A 98 1.86 -20.19 -9.29
N ALA A 99 2.52 -21.31 -9.56
CA ALA A 99 1.88 -22.61 -9.65
C ALA A 99 1.19 -23.03 -8.35
N ASP A 100 1.77 -22.71 -7.19
CA ASP A 100 1.14 -22.94 -5.90
C ASP A 100 -0.09 -22.04 -5.67
N LEU A 101 -0.01 -20.77 -6.08
CA LEU A 101 -1.15 -19.85 -6.01
C LEU A 101 -2.31 -20.24 -6.94
N ASP A 102 -2.03 -20.92 -8.05
CA ASP A 102 -3.07 -21.43 -8.96
C ASP A 102 -3.81 -22.65 -8.42
N LYS A 103 -3.19 -23.41 -7.52
CA LYS A 103 -3.86 -24.53 -6.82
C LYS A 103 -4.84 -24.05 -5.74
N ILE A 104 -4.73 -22.80 -5.29
CA ILE A 104 -5.56 -22.28 -4.19
C ILE A 104 -6.94 -21.90 -4.72
N THR A 105 -7.97 -22.57 -4.19
CA THR A 105 -9.37 -22.30 -4.48
C THR A 105 -10.12 -21.89 -3.20
N GLY A 106 -11.21 -21.13 -3.34
CA GLY A 106 -12.17 -20.84 -2.27
C GLY A 106 -11.80 -19.76 -1.24
N ARG A 107 -10.53 -19.39 -1.06
CA ARG A 107 -10.13 -18.25 -0.19
C ARG A 107 -9.90 -16.99 -1.01
N SER A 108 -10.45 -15.87 -0.54
CA SER A 108 -10.25 -14.55 -1.18
C SER A 108 -9.27 -13.64 -0.44
N PHE A 109 -8.70 -14.08 0.70
CA PHE A 109 -7.65 -13.35 1.43
C PHE A 109 -6.64 -14.30 2.11
N LYS A 110 -5.44 -13.80 2.47
CA LYS A 110 -4.44 -14.51 3.29
C LYS A 110 -4.71 -14.32 4.79
N PRO A 111 -5.04 -15.38 5.55
CA PRO A 111 -5.24 -15.27 6.99
C PRO A 111 -3.96 -14.91 7.76
N SER A 112 -4.11 -14.24 8.90
CA SER A 112 -3.02 -13.81 9.77
C SER A 112 -2.18 -14.95 10.37
N CYS A 113 -2.73 -16.16 10.48
CA CYS A 113 -1.99 -17.36 10.88
C CYS A 113 -1.04 -17.86 9.78
N CYS A 114 -1.35 -17.59 8.50
CA CYS A 114 -0.53 -17.94 7.34
C CYS A 114 0.52 -16.88 6.99
N LYS A 115 0.77 -15.90 7.86
CA LYS A 115 1.66 -14.75 7.56
C LYS A 115 3.06 -15.17 7.10
N ALA A 116 3.63 -16.22 7.71
CA ALA A 116 4.96 -16.73 7.44
C ALA A 116 4.99 -17.90 6.44
N GLN A 117 3.89 -18.14 5.71
CA GLN A 117 3.85 -19.22 4.71
C GLN A 117 4.49 -18.75 3.39
N LYS A 118 5.52 -19.46 2.91
CA LYS A 118 6.28 -19.14 1.67
C LYS A 118 5.37 -19.01 0.45
N SER A 119 4.51 -19.98 0.20
CA SER A 119 3.64 -19.99 -0.99
C SER A 119 2.61 -18.85 -1.02
N LEU A 120 2.42 -18.14 0.09
CA LEU A 120 1.53 -16.97 0.19
C LEU A 120 2.30 -15.67 0.39
N GLU A 121 3.62 -15.66 0.20
CA GLU A 121 4.48 -14.53 0.54
C GLU A 121 4.08 -13.26 -0.21
N PHE A 122 3.70 -13.34 -1.48
CA PHE A 122 3.28 -12.19 -2.30
C PHE A 122 1.86 -11.68 -2.00
N ILE A 123 1.07 -12.46 -1.27
CA ILE A 123 -0.35 -12.17 -0.98
C ILE A 123 -0.44 -11.26 0.24
N PRO A 124 -1.15 -10.11 0.16
CA PRO A 124 -1.33 -9.22 1.30
C PRO A 124 -2.12 -9.91 2.42
N ILE A 125 -1.66 -9.73 3.65
CA ILE A 125 -2.31 -10.34 4.81
C ILE A 125 -3.61 -9.61 5.09
N ASN A 126 -4.71 -10.37 5.18
CA ASN A 126 -6.00 -9.91 5.69
C ASN A 126 -6.56 -8.67 4.97
N LEU A 127 -6.36 -8.58 3.64
CA LEU A 127 -6.91 -7.51 2.80
C LEU A 127 -8.44 -7.58 2.75
N HIS A 128 -9.10 -6.56 3.30
CA HIS A 128 -10.55 -6.40 3.30
C HIS A 128 -10.94 -4.95 3.03
N THR A 129 -12.14 -4.77 2.50
CA THR A 129 -12.81 -3.48 2.48
C THR A 129 -13.69 -3.33 3.71
N GLN A 130 -13.86 -2.08 4.16
CA GLN A 130 -14.74 -1.72 5.25
C GLN A 130 -15.54 -0.48 4.84
N ARG A 131 -16.85 -0.65 4.66
CA ARG A 131 -17.78 0.43 4.30
C ARG A 131 -18.75 0.69 5.44
N MET A 132 -18.82 1.93 5.91
CA MET A 132 -19.86 2.40 6.81
C MET A 132 -20.82 3.30 6.02
N ARG A 133 -22.09 2.89 5.92
CA ARG A 133 -23.19 3.71 5.41
C ARG A 133 -23.98 4.27 6.58
N VAL A 134 -24.23 5.57 6.57
CA VAL A 134 -25.00 6.25 7.63
C VAL A 134 -26.19 6.96 7.02
N THR A 135 -27.36 6.68 7.57
CA THR A 135 -28.60 7.37 7.23
C THR A 135 -29.12 8.04 8.50
N CYS A 136 -29.15 9.37 8.50
CA CYS A 136 -29.70 10.15 9.61
C CYS A 136 -30.57 11.31 9.08
N PRO A 137 -31.37 11.96 9.94
CA PRO A 137 -32.28 13.03 9.51
C PRO A 137 -31.61 14.22 8.83
N ILE A 138 -30.32 14.45 9.10
CA ILE A 138 -29.54 15.60 8.59
C ILE A 138 -28.78 15.25 7.31
N LYS A 139 -28.44 13.97 7.12
CA LYS A 139 -27.68 13.49 5.96
C LYS A 139 -28.17 12.10 5.58
N THR A 140 -28.79 12.03 4.41
CA THR A 140 -29.22 10.76 3.81
C THR A 140 -28.01 10.12 3.13
N ASP A 141 -27.69 8.89 3.52
CA ASP A 141 -26.76 8.00 2.82
C ASP A 141 -25.33 8.50 2.63
N ALA A 142 -24.67 8.85 3.75
CA ALA A 142 -23.23 9.07 3.75
C ALA A 142 -22.46 7.75 3.70
N PHE A 143 -21.38 7.69 2.92
CA PHE A 143 -20.51 6.52 2.80
C PHE A 143 -19.10 6.85 3.30
N TYR A 144 -18.55 5.95 4.11
CA TYR A 144 -17.18 6.04 4.62
C TYR A 144 -16.47 4.71 4.39
N ASP A 145 -15.51 4.74 3.48
CA ASP A 145 -14.71 3.57 3.13
C ASP A 145 -13.35 3.61 3.82
N ILE A 146 -12.87 2.42 4.20
CA ILE A 146 -11.52 2.13 4.69
C ILE A 146 -11.09 0.79 4.06
N VAL A 147 -9.88 0.72 3.52
CA VAL A 147 -9.24 -0.56 3.20
C VAL A 147 -8.40 -1.00 4.38
N THR A 148 -8.59 -2.23 4.86
CA THR A 148 -7.74 -2.81 5.91
C THR A 148 -6.80 -3.83 5.31
N VAL A 149 -5.50 -3.72 5.62
CA VAL A 149 -4.48 -4.66 5.13
C VAL A 149 -3.35 -4.77 6.13
N GLY A 150 -2.79 -5.97 6.31
CA GLY A 150 -1.58 -6.17 7.11
C GLY A 150 -0.44 -5.34 6.51
N ALA A 151 0.49 -4.91 7.34
CA ALA A 151 1.65 -4.18 6.88
C ALA A 151 2.37 -4.98 5.77
N PRO A 152 2.59 -4.38 4.58
CA PRO A 152 3.41 -4.99 3.55
C PRO A 152 4.77 -5.39 4.11
N ALA A 153 5.04 -6.70 4.20
CA ALA A 153 6.23 -7.21 4.86
C ALA A 153 6.57 -8.64 4.43
N ALA A 154 7.86 -8.93 4.31
CA ALA A 154 8.38 -10.25 3.93
C ALA A 154 8.51 -11.17 5.16
N HIS A 155 7.39 -11.51 5.78
CA HIS A 155 7.35 -12.30 7.02
C HIS A 155 8.05 -13.67 6.93
N PHE A 156 8.04 -14.31 5.76
CA PHE A 156 8.73 -15.59 5.55
C PHE A 156 10.26 -15.42 5.61
N GLN A 157 10.78 -14.30 5.12
CA GLN A 157 12.21 -13.99 5.13
C GLN A 157 12.71 -13.51 6.51
N GLY A 158 11.82 -13.01 7.36
CA GLY A 158 12.13 -12.56 8.71
C GLY A 158 12.84 -11.20 8.79
N PHE A 159 13.14 -10.75 10.02
CA PHE A 159 13.63 -9.40 10.30
C PHE A 159 14.90 -9.36 11.17
N LYS A 160 15.60 -10.49 11.33
CA LYS A 160 16.83 -10.61 12.14
C LYS A 160 17.88 -9.54 11.79
N PHE A 161 17.97 -9.16 10.51
CA PHE A 161 18.94 -8.19 10.01
C PHE A 161 18.34 -6.82 9.68
N GLY A 162 17.11 -6.55 10.12
CA GLY A 162 16.29 -5.42 9.69
C GLY A 162 15.37 -5.77 8.51
N GLY A 163 14.55 -4.80 8.13
CA GLY A 163 13.73 -4.82 6.94
C GLY A 163 14.37 -4.10 5.75
N LEU A 164 13.58 -3.97 4.68
CA LEU A 164 14.05 -3.62 3.35
C LEU A 164 14.79 -2.28 3.30
N GLN A 165 14.27 -1.23 3.95
CA GLN A 165 14.93 0.09 3.95
C GLN A 165 16.39 0.02 4.47
N ARG A 166 16.59 -0.65 5.60
CA ARG A 166 17.93 -0.79 6.21
C ARG A 166 18.83 -1.68 5.38
N LEU A 167 18.27 -2.77 4.82
CA LEU A 167 19.03 -3.69 3.99
C LEU A 167 19.47 -3.03 2.67
N LEU A 168 18.61 -2.24 2.04
CA LEU A 168 18.94 -1.42 0.87
C LEU A 168 20.02 -0.39 1.20
N SER A 169 19.86 0.36 2.30
CA SER A 169 20.86 1.36 2.72
C SER A 169 22.24 0.72 2.93
N ARG A 170 22.31 -0.44 3.60
CA ARG A 170 23.57 -1.19 3.77
C ARG A 170 24.15 -1.66 2.44
N TYR A 171 23.30 -2.13 1.53
CA TYR A 171 23.73 -2.59 0.23
C TYR A 171 24.27 -1.43 -0.63
N GLU A 172 23.62 -0.27 -0.61
CA GLU A 172 24.07 0.95 -1.28
C GLU A 172 25.41 1.44 -0.71
N THR A 173 25.56 1.54 0.62
CA THR A 173 26.85 1.89 1.25
C THR A 173 27.95 0.92 0.85
N TRP A 174 27.67 -0.39 0.90
CA TRP A 174 28.63 -1.41 0.51
C TRP A 174 29.03 -1.30 -0.98
N CYS A 175 28.07 -1.00 -1.86
CA CYS A 175 28.35 -0.79 -3.28
C CYS A 175 29.24 0.45 -3.48
N LEU A 176 28.95 1.55 -2.78
CA LEU A 176 29.74 2.77 -2.83
C LEU A 176 31.18 2.55 -2.33
N GLU A 177 31.37 1.81 -1.24
CA GLU A 177 32.70 1.46 -0.71
C GLU A 177 33.49 0.59 -1.71
N ARG A 178 32.84 -0.40 -2.32
CA ARG A 178 33.48 -1.30 -3.28
C ARG A 178 33.77 -0.63 -4.62
N MET A 179 32.90 0.27 -5.08
CA MET A 179 33.16 1.12 -6.24
C MET A 179 34.27 2.14 -5.95
N GLY A 180 34.35 2.69 -4.74
CA GLY A 180 35.44 3.56 -4.30
C GLY A 180 36.81 2.88 -4.36
N ASN A 181 36.89 1.62 -3.94
CA ASN A 181 38.11 0.81 -4.05
C ASN A 181 38.47 0.43 -5.51
N LEU A 182 37.49 0.37 -6.42
CA LEU A 182 37.73 0.21 -7.87
C LEU A 182 38.18 1.51 -8.55
N ILE A 183 37.78 2.67 -8.01
CA ILE A 183 38.13 4.00 -8.52
C ILE A 183 39.54 4.43 -8.06
N GLN A 184 40.10 3.80 -7.02
CA GLN A 184 41.45 4.09 -6.53
C GLN A 184 42.58 3.61 -7.48
N ASP A 185 42.24 2.86 -8.54
CA ASP A 185 43.17 2.42 -9.59
C ASP A 185 43.04 3.19 -10.93
N THR A 186 42.30 4.30 -11.00
CA THR A 186 42.14 5.04 -12.27
C THR A 186 42.19 6.57 -12.13
N CYS A 187 43.30 7.11 -11.63
CA CYS A 187 43.59 8.55 -11.70
C CYS A 187 44.86 8.81 -12.54
N ALA A 188 44.73 8.77 -13.87
CA ALA A 188 45.79 9.20 -14.82
C ALA A 188 45.34 9.51 -16.26
N TRP A 189 44.05 9.59 -16.59
CA TRP A 189 43.61 9.62 -18.01
C TRP A 189 42.74 10.82 -18.41
N ARG A 190 42.55 11.80 -17.53
CA ARG A 190 41.63 12.94 -17.79
C ARG A 190 42.23 14.07 -18.66
N GLU A 191 43.55 14.12 -18.87
CA GLU A 191 44.21 15.21 -19.61
C GLU A 191 44.70 14.84 -21.02
N GLN A 192 44.51 13.60 -21.49
CA GLN A 192 45.01 13.16 -22.81
C GLN A 192 43.94 12.93 -23.89
N LEU A 193 42.66 13.17 -23.59
CA LEU A 193 41.53 12.71 -24.42
C LEU A 193 40.96 13.73 -25.43
N CYS A 194 41.58 14.90 -25.61
CA CYS A 194 41.11 15.90 -26.57
C CYS A 194 41.49 15.63 -28.06
N PRO A 195 42.65 15.04 -28.41
CA PRO A 195 43.02 14.83 -29.82
C PRO A 195 42.40 13.58 -30.47
N LEU A 196 41.77 12.71 -29.68
CA LEU A 196 41.27 11.40 -30.13
C LEU A 196 39.95 11.47 -30.90
N VAL A 197 39.26 12.60 -30.79
CA VAL A 197 38.00 12.92 -31.46
C VAL A 197 38.16 12.99 -32.99
N THR A 198 39.37 13.24 -33.49
CA THR A 198 39.66 13.30 -34.94
C THR A 198 39.94 11.93 -35.56
N ARG A 199 40.15 10.88 -34.75
CA ARG A 199 40.21 9.47 -35.20
C ARG A 199 38.82 8.83 -35.37
N LEU A 200 37.79 9.66 -35.45
CA LEU A 200 36.41 9.30 -35.76
C LEU A 200 36.23 8.47 -37.06
N LYS A 201 37.30 8.24 -37.84
CA LYS A 201 37.32 7.33 -39.00
C LYS A 201 37.55 5.86 -38.61
N ASP A 202 38.10 5.60 -37.41
CA ASP A 202 38.03 4.29 -36.74
C ASP A 202 36.62 3.98 -36.23
N CYS A 203 35.69 4.95 -36.25
CA CYS A 203 34.38 4.84 -35.63
C CYS A 203 33.48 3.73 -36.14
N VAL A 204 33.66 3.14 -37.31
CA VAL A 204 32.79 2.02 -37.74
C VAL A 204 33.17 0.72 -37.00
N MET A 205 34.47 0.47 -36.78
CA MET A 205 34.97 -0.62 -35.94
C MET A 205 34.83 -0.30 -34.44
N GLU A 206 34.90 0.99 -34.09
CA GLU A 206 34.68 1.49 -32.73
C GLU A 206 33.21 1.41 -32.30
N VAL A 207 32.21 1.38 -33.20
CA VAL A 207 30.80 1.16 -32.85
C VAL A 207 30.56 -0.30 -32.44
N ALA A 208 31.19 -1.27 -33.12
CA ALA A 208 31.14 -2.68 -32.73
C ALA A 208 31.88 -2.94 -31.42
N GLU A 209 33.01 -2.26 -31.18
CA GLU A 209 33.75 -2.33 -29.91
C GLU A 209 33.11 -1.50 -28.78
N LYS A 210 32.48 -0.35 -29.06
CA LYS A 210 31.68 0.39 -28.08
C LYS A 210 30.40 -0.36 -27.73
N ALA A 211 29.78 -1.07 -28.67
CA ALA A 211 28.70 -2.00 -28.36
C ALA A 211 29.20 -3.11 -27.44
N ARG A 212 30.34 -3.75 -27.74
CA ARG A 212 30.94 -4.79 -26.89
C ARG A 212 31.38 -4.29 -25.51
N LYS A 213 31.96 -3.09 -25.41
CA LYS A 213 32.35 -2.44 -24.13
C LYS A 213 31.15 -1.90 -23.34
N ALA A 214 30.11 -1.39 -24.00
CA ALA A 214 28.83 -1.04 -23.37
C ALA A 214 28.10 -2.30 -22.90
N MET A 215 28.20 -3.41 -23.64
CA MET A 215 27.67 -4.72 -23.25
C MET A 215 28.42 -5.30 -22.06
N THR A 216 29.75 -5.14 -22.04
CA THR A 216 30.62 -5.49 -20.91
C THR A 216 30.33 -4.59 -19.71
N PHE A 217 29.99 -3.32 -19.93
CA PHE A 217 29.55 -2.37 -18.90
C PHE A 217 28.15 -2.73 -18.36
N VAL A 218 27.21 -3.16 -19.20
CA VAL A 218 25.89 -3.68 -18.79
C VAL A 218 26.06 -4.96 -17.97
N LEU A 219 26.91 -5.89 -18.41
CA LEU A 219 27.27 -7.10 -17.66
C LEU A 219 27.99 -6.81 -16.35
N LEU A 220 28.86 -5.79 -16.31
CA LEU A 220 29.56 -5.32 -15.10
C LEU A 220 28.66 -4.58 -14.14
N GLN A 221 27.74 -3.77 -14.65
CA GLN A 221 26.74 -3.03 -13.88
C GLN A 221 25.71 -4.00 -13.32
N GLU A 222 25.24 -4.97 -14.14
CA GLU A 222 24.46 -6.09 -13.65
C GLU A 222 25.26 -6.89 -12.64
N ALA A 223 26.48 -7.36 -12.91
CA ALA A 223 27.30 -8.11 -11.96
C ALA A 223 27.61 -7.38 -10.64
N ALA A 224 27.84 -6.06 -10.68
CA ALA A 224 28.04 -5.21 -9.52
C ALA A 224 26.74 -4.98 -8.74
N CYS A 225 25.59 -4.93 -9.41
CA CYS A 225 24.25 -4.93 -8.83
C CYS A 225 23.72 -6.36 -8.49
N SER A 226 24.41 -7.39 -8.98
CA SER A 226 24.04 -8.82 -8.95
C SER A 226 24.99 -9.59 -8.05
N ILE A 227 25.17 -9.13 -6.82
CA ILE A 227 25.67 -9.98 -5.72
C ILE A 227 24.48 -10.81 -5.22
N PRO A 228 24.66 -12.01 -4.62
CA PRO A 228 23.54 -12.82 -4.17
C PRO A 228 22.56 -12.03 -3.27
N GLN A 229 23.11 -11.07 -2.54
CA GLN A 229 22.37 -10.14 -1.70
C GLN A 229 21.44 -9.21 -2.50
N GLY A 230 21.83 -8.71 -3.68
CA GLY A 230 20.98 -7.85 -4.53
C GLY A 230 19.70 -8.55 -5.01
N PHE A 231 19.80 -9.81 -5.45
CA PHE A 231 18.63 -10.60 -5.85
C PHE A 231 17.68 -10.89 -4.69
N LEU A 232 18.22 -11.19 -3.50
CA LEU A 232 17.39 -11.38 -2.30
C LEU A 232 16.66 -10.09 -1.91
N LEU A 233 17.30 -8.93 -2.07
CA LEU A 233 16.67 -7.64 -1.84
C LEU A 233 15.62 -7.32 -2.89
N GLN A 234 15.88 -7.63 -4.15
CA GLN A 234 14.88 -7.49 -5.22
C GLN A 234 13.66 -8.37 -4.94
N GLN A 235 13.87 -9.64 -4.57
CA GLN A 235 12.78 -10.54 -4.21
C GLN A 235 11.97 -10.01 -3.02
N ARG A 236 12.64 -9.52 -1.97
CA ARG A 236 11.97 -8.88 -0.83
C ARG A 236 11.16 -7.66 -1.25
N ARG A 237 11.70 -6.81 -2.12
CA ARG A 237 11.03 -5.63 -2.67
C ARG A 237 9.82 -6.02 -3.51
N ASP A 238 9.93 -7.02 -4.39
CA ASP A 238 8.84 -7.53 -5.22
C ASP A 238 7.69 -8.08 -4.38
N VAL A 239 8.01 -8.78 -3.28
CA VAL A 239 7.03 -9.28 -2.30
C VAL A 239 6.27 -8.14 -1.64
N VAL A 240 6.99 -7.18 -1.06
CA VAL A 240 6.39 -6.07 -0.32
C VAL A 240 5.59 -5.18 -1.27
N PHE A 241 6.12 -4.89 -2.46
CA PHE A 241 5.44 -4.12 -3.49
C PHE A 241 4.17 -4.83 -3.96
N SER A 242 4.19 -6.14 -4.17
CA SER A 242 3.00 -6.92 -4.54
C SER A 242 1.88 -6.79 -3.51
N GLN A 243 2.21 -6.91 -2.23
CA GLN A 243 1.23 -6.74 -1.15
C GLN A 243 0.67 -5.31 -1.11
N ALA A 244 1.53 -4.30 -1.29
CA ALA A 244 1.14 -2.89 -1.30
C ALA A 244 0.27 -2.53 -2.51
N LEU A 245 0.63 -3.00 -3.72
CA LEU A 245 -0.10 -2.74 -4.95
C LEU A 245 -1.49 -3.36 -4.90
N ALA A 246 -1.62 -4.61 -4.44
CA ALA A 246 -2.93 -5.25 -4.30
C ALA A 246 -3.87 -4.46 -3.39
N ALA A 247 -3.35 -3.89 -2.30
CA ALA A 247 -4.12 -2.99 -1.44
C ALA A 247 -4.48 -1.69 -2.18
N LEU A 248 -3.52 -1.05 -2.85
CA LEU A 248 -3.75 0.20 -3.57
C LEU A 248 -4.83 0.04 -4.64
N VAL A 249 -4.76 -1.00 -5.48
CA VAL A 249 -5.74 -1.26 -6.54
C VAL A 249 -7.12 -1.51 -5.93
N CYS A 250 -7.21 -2.27 -4.83
CA CYS A 250 -8.45 -2.46 -4.07
C CYS A 250 -9.07 -1.12 -3.62
N GLY A 251 -8.26 -0.24 -3.03
CA GLY A 251 -8.73 1.07 -2.59
C GLY A 251 -9.08 2.01 -3.74
N PHE A 252 -8.32 1.99 -4.84
CA PHE A 252 -8.59 2.79 -6.03
C PHE A 252 -9.90 2.38 -6.67
N VAL A 253 -10.12 1.08 -6.89
CA VAL A 253 -11.37 0.55 -7.43
C VAL A 253 -12.56 0.94 -6.55
N MET A 254 -12.46 0.76 -5.23
CA MET A 254 -13.53 1.21 -4.32
C MET A 254 -13.81 2.72 -4.45
N ARG A 255 -12.76 3.54 -4.44
CA ARG A 255 -12.92 5.01 -4.47
C ARG A 255 -13.47 5.48 -5.81
N LEU A 256 -13.03 4.88 -6.91
CA LEU A 256 -13.52 5.16 -8.26
C LEU A 256 -15.02 4.90 -8.33
N TYR A 257 -15.47 3.69 -7.98
CA TYR A 257 -16.89 3.33 -8.01
C TYR A 257 -17.74 4.20 -7.06
N ALA A 258 -17.19 4.57 -5.90
CA ALA A 258 -17.89 5.48 -4.97
C ALA A 258 -18.01 6.92 -5.48
N GLY A 259 -17.14 7.35 -6.41
CA GLY A 259 -17.09 8.72 -6.92
C GLY A 259 -17.47 8.84 -8.39
N ILE A 260 -17.88 7.76 -9.06
CA ILE A 260 -17.99 7.74 -10.52
C ILE A 260 -19.10 8.64 -11.08
N GLU A 261 -20.11 8.92 -10.27
CA GLU A 261 -21.19 9.85 -10.61
C GLU A 261 -20.87 11.30 -10.20
N ASP A 262 -19.80 11.52 -9.44
CA ASP A 262 -19.39 12.84 -8.96
C ASP A 262 -18.41 13.50 -9.95
N SER A 263 -18.94 14.40 -10.78
CA SER A 263 -18.16 15.20 -11.72
C SER A 263 -16.99 15.97 -11.09
N ARG A 264 -17.11 16.41 -9.82
CA ARG A 264 -16.06 17.15 -9.11
C ARG A 264 -14.92 16.21 -8.73
N PHE A 265 -15.25 15.02 -8.26
CA PHE A 265 -14.28 13.96 -8.00
C PHE A 265 -13.54 13.55 -9.29
N LEU A 266 -14.27 13.30 -10.38
CA LEU A 266 -13.65 12.94 -11.66
C LEU A 266 -12.71 14.04 -12.16
N ARG A 267 -13.11 15.31 -12.02
CA ARG A 267 -12.26 16.47 -12.35
C ARG A 267 -10.96 16.48 -11.53
N GLN A 268 -11.04 16.27 -10.23
CA GLN A 268 -9.85 16.13 -9.38
C GLN A 268 -8.97 14.96 -9.84
N LEU A 269 -9.59 13.81 -10.09
CA LEU A 269 -8.91 12.56 -10.46
C LEU A 269 -8.06 12.72 -11.73
N HIS A 270 -8.57 13.36 -12.79
CA HIS A 270 -7.83 13.51 -14.05
C HIS A 270 -6.93 14.76 -14.11
N LEU A 271 -7.15 15.79 -13.29
CA LEU A 271 -6.30 17.00 -13.27
C LEU A 271 -5.11 16.88 -12.32
N VAL A 272 -5.29 16.20 -11.19
CA VAL A 272 -4.32 16.15 -10.11
C VAL A 272 -3.99 14.71 -9.74
N GLY A 273 -4.99 13.86 -9.57
CA GLY A 273 -4.85 12.52 -9.02
C GLY A 273 -5.44 12.41 -7.61
N LEU A 274 -5.11 11.33 -6.90
CA LEU A 274 -5.63 11.05 -5.55
C LEU A 274 -4.51 10.87 -4.54
N VAL A 275 -4.73 11.27 -3.30
CA VAL A 275 -3.89 10.84 -2.18
C VAL A 275 -4.34 9.45 -1.68
N ALA A 276 -3.39 8.57 -1.40
CA ALA A 276 -3.63 7.28 -0.75
C ALA A 276 -2.93 7.27 0.60
N GLN A 277 -3.68 7.47 1.68
CA GLN A 277 -3.12 7.61 3.01
C GLN A 277 -3.18 6.30 3.79
N PHE A 278 -1.99 5.75 4.05
CA PHE A 278 -1.73 4.56 4.84
C PHE A 278 -1.46 4.93 6.29
N GLU A 279 -2.32 4.45 7.17
CA GLU A 279 -2.06 4.43 8.61
C GLU A 279 -1.40 3.12 9.01
N SER A 280 -0.32 3.20 9.78
CA SER A 280 0.35 2.07 10.39
C SER A 280 0.38 2.17 11.92
N LEU A 281 0.03 1.07 12.58
CA LEU A 281 0.06 0.92 14.04
C LEU A 281 1.25 0.08 14.53
N LEU A 282 2.27 -0.10 13.69
CA LEU A 282 3.48 -0.87 14.00
C LEU A 282 4.35 -0.14 15.03
N SER A 283 4.93 -0.91 15.95
CA SER A 283 5.94 -0.36 16.85
C SER A 283 7.32 -0.31 16.21
N THR A 284 8.15 0.65 16.61
CA THR A 284 9.57 0.72 16.22
C THR A 284 10.47 -0.18 17.06
N TYR A 285 9.99 -1.37 17.43
CA TYR A 285 10.72 -2.30 18.30
C TYR A 285 10.58 -3.75 17.85
N SER A 286 11.58 -4.58 18.17
CA SER A 286 11.63 -6.01 17.81
C SER A 286 11.39 -6.21 16.30
N GLU A 287 10.63 -7.24 15.90
CA GLU A 287 10.37 -7.54 14.50
C GLU A 287 9.52 -6.47 13.78
N GLU A 288 8.73 -5.67 14.51
CA GLU A 288 7.83 -4.68 13.90
C GLU A 288 8.60 -3.49 13.29
N ILE A 289 9.82 -3.19 13.76
CA ILE A 289 10.66 -2.18 13.12
C ILE A 289 11.06 -2.61 11.70
N GLY A 290 11.38 -3.89 11.50
CA GLY A 290 11.71 -4.41 10.18
C GLY A 290 10.49 -4.50 9.27
N MET A 291 9.30 -4.75 9.82
CA MET A 291 8.05 -4.66 9.06
C MET A 291 7.77 -3.22 8.61
N LEU A 292 8.10 -2.23 9.45
CA LEU A 292 7.94 -0.82 9.09
C LEU A 292 8.95 -0.40 8.01
N GLU A 293 10.20 -0.89 8.09
CA GLU A 293 11.23 -0.68 7.06
C GLU A 293 10.86 -1.35 5.71
N ASP A 294 10.16 -2.49 5.72
CA ASP A 294 9.56 -3.06 4.51
C ASP A 294 8.45 -2.14 3.98
N MET A 295 7.47 -1.84 4.83
CA MET A 295 6.27 -1.08 4.49
C MET A 295 6.60 0.33 3.95
N GLU A 296 7.60 1.02 4.50
CA GLU A 296 8.08 2.33 4.02
C GLU A 296 8.49 2.27 2.54
N VAL A 297 9.33 1.30 2.18
CA VAL A 297 9.80 1.13 0.80
C VAL A 297 8.67 0.70 -0.13
N GLY A 298 7.88 -0.30 0.29
CA GLY A 298 6.78 -0.82 -0.51
C GLY A 298 5.72 0.22 -0.85
N ILE A 299 5.37 1.08 0.10
CA ILE A 299 4.41 2.17 -0.12
C ILE A 299 5.02 3.31 -0.93
N SER A 300 6.29 3.67 -0.68
CA SER A 300 7.00 4.69 -1.47
C SER A 300 7.08 4.29 -2.95
N ASP A 301 7.30 3.01 -3.25
CA ASP A 301 7.38 2.51 -4.63
C ASP A 301 6.05 2.60 -5.39
N LEU A 302 4.91 2.71 -4.69
CA LEU A 302 3.60 2.89 -5.34
C LEU A 302 3.51 4.21 -6.15
N GLN A 303 4.40 5.18 -5.90
CA GLN A 303 4.48 6.41 -6.71
C GLN A 303 4.83 6.13 -8.19
N ARG A 304 5.33 4.93 -8.50
CA ARG A 304 5.66 4.49 -9.87
C ARG A 304 4.48 3.86 -10.59
N VAL A 305 3.33 3.79 -9.95
CA VAL A 305 2.11 3.15 -10.46
C VAL A 305 1.18 4.22 -11.02
N VAL A 306 0.70 3.96 -12.23
CA VAL A 306 -0.28 4.82 -12.91
C VAL A 306 -1.55 4.04 -13.15
N PHE A 307 -2.70 4.67 -13.00
CA PHE A 307 -3.98 4.07 -13.31
C PHE A 307 -4.51 4.56 -14.66
N LYS A 308 -5.17 3.67 -15.40
CA LYS A 308 -5.97 4.01 -16.58
C LYS A 308 -7.35 3.39 -16.44
N ILE A 309 -8.38 4.12 -16.81
CA ILE A 309 -9.74 3.56 -16.85
C ILE A 309 -10.00 3.12 -18.28
N THR A 310 -10.48 1.90 -18.46
CA THR A 310 -10.70 1.28 -19.77
C THR A 310 -12.14 0.81 -19.92
N GLU A 311 -12.61 0.67 -21.16
CA GLU A 311 -13.90 0.04 -21.45
C GLU A 311 -13.74 -1.48 -21.36
N ALA A 312 -14.61 -2.14 -20.61
CA ALA A 312 -14.64 -3.60 -20.54
C ALA A 312 -15.08 -4.20 -21.88
N LYS A 313 -14.49 -5.33 -22.28
CA LYS A 313 -14.84 -6.03 -23.52
C LYS A 313 -16.28 -6.56 -23.48
N THR A 314 -16.67 -7.08 -22.33
CA THR A 314 -18.02 -7.56 -22.03
C THR A 314 -18.40 -7.17 -20.60
N ASP A 315 -19.68 -7.32 -20.26
CA ASP A 315 -20.15 -7.16 -18.88
C ASP A 315 -19.91 -8.43 -18.02
N GLU A 316 -19.13 -9.40 -18.52
CA GLU A 316 -18.75 -10.59 -17.74
C GLU A 316 -17.76 -10.24 -16.62
N LEU A 317 -17.87 -10.96 -15.50
CA LEU A 317 -17.12 -10.66 -14.27
C LEU A 317 -15.59 -10.76 -14.44
N SER A 318 -15.10 -11.57 -15.38
CA SER A 318 -13.68 -11.72 -15.72
C SER A 318 -13.12 -10.50 -16.45
N ASP A 319 -13.91 -9.88 -17.32
CA ASP A 319 -13.51 -8.72 -18.11
C ASP A 319 -13.55 -7.41 -17.29
N LEU A 320 -14.13 -7.45 -16.09
CA LEU A 320 -14.19 -6.36 -15.13
C LEU A 320 -13.07 -6.39 -14.07
N GLN A 321 -12.11 -7.33 -14.18
CA GLN A 321 -10.96 -7.40 -13.28
C GLN A 321 -9.88 -6.40 -13.71
N PRO A 322 -9.26 -5.66 -12.77
CA PRO A 322 -8.09 -4.84 -13.06
C PRO A 322 -6.93 -5.66 -13.65
N LEU A 323 -6.26 -5.06 -14.64
CA LEU A 323 -5.10 -5.62 -15.31
C LEU A 323 -3.85 -4.80 -14.99
N VAL A 324 -2.75 -5.46 -14.64
CA VAL A 324 -1.44 -4.85 -14.40
C VAL A 324 -0.57 -5.10 -15.62
N CYS A 325 0.08 -4.04 -16.11
CA CYS A 325 1.01 -4.08 -17.22
C CYS A 325 2.27 -3.27 -16.88
N GLY A 326 3.36 -3.51 -17.59
CA GLY A 326 4.61 -2.78 -17.41
C GLY A 326 5.70 -3.62 -16.76
N ARG A 327 6.60 -2.95 -16.03
CA ARG A 327 7.84 -3.51 -15.47
C ARG A 327 8.10 -2.93 -14.08
N ARG A 328 9.09 -3.48 -13.36
CA ARG A 328 9.46 -3.06 -11.99
C ARG A 328 9.70 -1.56 -11.80
N ASP A 329 10.17 -0.86 -12.83
CA ASP A 329 10.40 0.59 -12.83
C ASP A 329 9.13 1.41 -13.02
N HIS A 330 8.12 0.87 -13.71
CA HIS A 330 6.87 1.54 -14.02
C HIS A 330 5.74 0.56 -14.33
N PHE A 331 4.68 0.60 -13.51
CA PHE A 331 3.47 -0.20 -13.71
C PHE A 331 2.29 0.67 -14.10
N THR A 332 1.47 0.17 -15.03
CA THR A 332 0.14 0.70 -15.34
C THR A 332 -0.92 -0.30 -14.88
N VAL A 333 -1.90 0.17 -14.13
CA VAL A 333 -3.09 -0.60 -13.73
C VAL A 333 -4.27 -0.11 -14.55
N GLU A 334 -4.77 -0.96 -15.43
CA GLU A 334 -5.99 -0.73 -16.18
C GLU A 334 -7.19 -1.21 -15.36
N VAL A 335 -8.17 -0.33 -15.18
CA VAL A 335 -9.40 -0.58 -14.44
C VAL A 335 -10.56 -0.57 -15.43
N PRO A 336 -11.02 -1.74 -15.89
CA PRO A 336 -12.13 -1.84 -16.81
C PRO A 336 -13.45 -1.48 -16.14
N LEU A 337 -14.30 -0.75 -16.86
CA LEU A 337 -15.66 -0.41 -16.45
C LEU A 337 -16.69 -0.93 -17.46
N PRO A 338 -17.90 -1.27 -17.00
CA PRO A 338 -19.01 -1.60 -17.89
C PRO A 338 -19.25 -0.47 -18.89
N ARG A 339 -19.57 -0.84 -20.14
CA ARG A 339 -19.69 0.10 -21.26
C ARG A 339 -20.56 1.33 -20.97
N LEU A 340 -21.72 1.11 -20.35
CA LEU A 340 -22.65 2.19 -20.01
C LEU A 340 -22.06 3.20 -19.03
N VAL A 341 -21.27 2.73 -18.07
CA VAL A 341 -20.60 3.59 -17.07
C VAL A 341 -19.37 4.26 -17.68
N PHE A 342 -18.63 3.56 -18.53
CA PHE A 342 -17.46 4.14 -19.21
C PHE A 342 -17.85 5.33 -20.09
N GLN A 343 -18.99 5.24 -20.79
CA GLN A 343 -19.46 6.30 -21.68
C GLN A 343 -19.78 7.61 -20.96
N THR A 344 -20.18 7.58 -19.68
CA THR A 344 -20.50 8.78 -18.89
C THR A 344 -19.25 9.52 -18.39
N LEU A 345 -18.05 8.96 -18.55
CA LEU A 345 -16.82 9.58 -18.08
C LEU A 345 -16.42 10.80 -18.95
N PRO A 346 -15.64 11.75 -18.37
CA PRO A 346 -14.99 12.83 -19.10
C PRO A 346 -14.12 12.33 -20.26
N GLY A 347 -14.00 13.14 -21.31
CA GLY A 347 -13.22 12.80 -22.52
C GLY A 347 -11.77 12.44 -22.20
N GLU A 348 -11.13 13.19 -21.31
CA GLU A 348 -9.74 13.00 -20.89
C GLU A 348 -9.51 11.60 -20.30
N ILE A 349 -10.47 11.11 -19.50
CA ILE A 349 -10.37 9.77 -18.90
C ILE A 349 -10.59 8.71 -19.99
N LYS A 350 -11.57 8.92 -20.89
CA LYS A 350 -11.87 7.98 -21.98
C LYS A 350 -10.74 7.86 -23.00
N GLU A 351 -10.00 8.94 -23.22
CA GLU A 351 -8.79 8.98 -24.05
C GLU A 351 -7.58 8.27 -23.39
N GLY A 352 -7.75 7.70 -22.19
CA GLY A 352 -6.72 6.92 -21.51
C GLY A 352 -5.68 7.77 -20.79
N LYS A 353 -6.03 8.99 -20.37
CA LYS A 353 -5.14 9.85 -19.59
C LYS A 353 -4.65 9.12 -18.34
N PRO A 354 -3.33 9.09 -18.07
CA PRO A 354 -2.78 8.47 -16.88
C PRO A 354 -3.26 9.19 -15.61
N LEU A 355 -3.79 8.42 -14.66
CA LEU A 355 -4.30 8.89 -13.38
C LEU A 355 -3.28 8.57 -12.28
N GLN A 356 -2.81 9.59 -11.58
CA GLN A 356 -1.77 9.48 -10.57
C GLN A 356 -2.35 9.22 -9.17
N VAL A 357 -1.62 8.46 -8.36
CA VAL A 357 -1.92 8.29 -6.94
C VAL A 357 -0.68 8.60 -6.11
N PHE A 358 -0.85 9.42 -5.07
CA PHE A 358 0.21 9.89 -4.19
C PHE A 358 0.13 9.12 -2.86
N PRO A 359 0.93 8.06 -2.68
CA PRO A 359 0.94 7.29 -1.44
C PRO A 359 1.60 8.11 -0.32
N VAL A 360 0.96 8.16 0.85
CA VAL A 360 1.54 8.74 2.07
C VAL A 360 1.36 7.80 3.25
N LEU A 361 2.42 7.58 4.01
CA LEU A 361 2.47 6.68 5.18
C LEU A 361 2.64 7.48 6.48
N PHE A 362 1.71 7.32 7.41
CA PHE A 362 1.85 7.80 8.78
C PHE A 362 1.85 6.62 9.76
N ASN A 363 2.84 6.55 10.63
CA ASN A 363 3.01 5.49 11.62
C ASN A 363 2.96 6.03 13.05
N VAL A 364 2.17 5.37 13.90
CA VAL A 364 2.26 5.53 15.37
C VAL A 364 2.03 4.18 16.02
N GLY A 365 3.07 3.63 16.66
CA GLY A 365 2.92 2.42 17.46
C GLY A 365 2.00 2.65 18.67
N ILE A 366 1.09 1.71 18.94
CA ILE A 366 0.15 1.85 20.08
C ILE A 366 0.36 0.80 21.18
N ASN A 367 1.11 -0.26 20.91
CA ASN A 367 1.24 -1.43 21.78
C ASN A 367 2.33 -1.26 22.86
N GLU A 368 2.53 -2.29 23.67
CA GLU A 368 3.56 -2.36 24.71
C GLU A 368 4.98 -2.25 24.13
N GLN A 369 5.22 -2.82 22.96
CA GLN A 369 6.51 -2.74 22.28
C GLN A 369 6.86 -1.29 21.90
N GLN A 370 5.86 -0.48 21.54
CA GLN A 370 6.09 0.95 21.36
C GLN A 370 6.46 1.66 22.66
N THR A 371 5.85 1.28 23.79
CA THR A 371 6.25 1.85 25.09
C THR A 371 7.71 1.54 25.41
N ILE A 372 8.18 0.34 25.04
CA ILE A 372 9.59 -0.05 25.19
C ILE A 372 10.45 0.80 24.24
N ALA A 373 10.04 0.96 22.98
CA ALA A 373 10.75 1.80 22.01
C ALA A 373 10.94 3.24 22.50
N GLU A 374 9.88 3.87 23.00
CA GLU A 374 9.91 5.25 23.51
C GLU A 374 10.76 5.43 24.77
N ARG A 375 10.93 4.37 25.57
CA ARG A 375 11.70 4.44 26.83
C ARG A 375 13.16 4.03 26.67
N PHE A 376 13.43 3.04 25.83
CA PHE A 376 14.72 2.35 25.77
C PHE A 376 15.20 2.07 24.35
N GLY A 377 14.38 2.32 23.33
CA GLY A 377 14.70 2.05 21.94
C GLY A 377 14.85 3.32 21.11
N ASP A 378 14.69 3.16 19.80
CA ASP A 378 14.78 4.23 18.82
C ASP A 378 13.41 4.43 18.14
N ILE A 379 12.99 5.69 18.03
CA ILE A 379 11.76 6.12 17.35
C ILE A 379 12.06 6.97 16.11
N SER A 380 13.34 7.18 15.76
CA SER A 380 13.79 8.02 14.65
C SER A 380 13.20 7.59 13.31
N LEU A 381 13.03 6.27 13.10
CA LEU A 381 12.38 5.72 11.91
C LEU A 381 10.95 6.25 11.75
N GLN A 382 10.17 6.23 12.83
CA GLN A 382 8.79 6.73 12.82
C GLN A 382 8.76 8.24 12.57
N GLU A 383 9.63 9.00 13.24
CA GLU A 383 9.72 10.47 13.08
C GLU A 383 10.08 10.83 11.64
N ARG A 384 11.08 10.17 11.05
CA ARG A 384 11.50 10.36 9.65
C ARG A 384 10.37 10.05 8.68
N ILE A 385 9.69 8.90 8.85
CA ILE A 385 8.56 8.51 7.98
C ILE A 385 7.46 9.56 8.06
N ASN A 386 7.03 9.96 9.26
CA ASN A 386 5.95 10.92 9.43
C ASN A 386 6.30 12.30 8.88
N GLN A 387 7.54 12.77 9.11
CA GLN A 387 8.03 14.06 8.58
C GLN A 387 8.05 14.06 7.05
N ARG A 388 8.63 13.02 6.44
CA ARG A 388 8.72 12.92 4.99
C ARG A 388 7.34 12.86 4.33
N ASN A 389 6.41 12.11 4.91
CA ASN A 389 5.07 11.95 4.36
C ASN A 389 4.17 13.17 4.59
N PHE A 390 4.43 13.96 5.63
CA PHE A 390 3.82 15.28 5.79
C PHE A 390 4.18 16.22 4.64
N GLU A 391 5.46 16.31 4.27
CA GLU A 391 5.92 17.13 3.13
C GLU A 391 5.25 16.73 1.80
N ILE A 392 5.11 15.42 1.57
CA ILE A 392 4.43 14.90 0.36
C ILE A 392 2.95 15.30 0.36
N LEU A 393 2.27 15.17 1.50
CA LEU A 393 0.86 15.52 1.64
C LEU A 393 0.63 17.03 1.45
N GLU A 394 1.50 17.87 2.01
CA GLU A 394 1.46 19.32 1.86
C GLU A 394 1.70 19.74 0.40
N ALA A 395 2.70 19.15 -0.27
CA ALA A 395 2.97 19.38 -1.68
C ALA A 395 1.80 18.98 -2.58
N TYR A 396 1.16 17.83 -2.29
CA TYR A 396 -0.06 17.41 -2.98
C TYR A 396 -1.19 18.42 -2.78
N PHE A 397 -1.45 18.86 -1.55
CA PHE A 397 -2.50 19.84 -1.27
C PHE A 397 -2.26 21.16 -2.01
N LYS A 398 -1.01 21.64 -2.06
CA LYS A 398 -0.65 22.82 -2.85
C LYS A 398 -1.01 22.66 -4.33
N SER A 399 -0.56 21.57 -4.96
CA SER A 399 -0.87 21.24 -6.37
C SER A 399 -2.38 21.12 -6.62
N LEU A 400 -3.13 20.57 -5.66
CA LEU A 400 -4.58 20.46 -5.75
C LEU A 400 -5.25 21.83 -5.72
N SER A 401 -4.86 22.69 -4.77
CA SER A 401 -5.45 24.02 -4.61
C SER A 401 -5.19 24.96 -5.78
N GLU A 402 -4.10 24.74 -6.52
CA GLU A 402 -3.76 25.50 -7.74
C GLU A 402 -4.62 25.09 -8.94
N LYS A 403 -5.05 23.82 -9.00
CA LYS A 403 -5.70 23.23 -10.19
C LYS A 403 -7.20 23.00 -10.04
N VAL A 404 -7.68 22.87 -8.81
CA VAL A 404 -9.07 22.51 -8.50
C VAL A 404 -9.62 23.49 -7.47
N PRO A 405 -10.73 24.19 -7.78
CA PRO A 405 -11.41 25.04 -6.80
C PRO A 405 -11.79 24.24 -5.54
N LEU A 406 -11.55 24.79 -4.35
CA LEU A 406 -11.78 24.07 -3.09
C LEU A 406 -13.27 23.71 -2.88
N GLU A 407 -14.22 24.37 -3.55
CA GLU A 407 -15.64 23.99 -3.51
C GLU A 407 -15.92 22.65 -4.22
N CYS A 408 -14.95 22.12 -4.96
CA CYS A 408 -15.03 20.78 -5.55
C CYS A 408 -14.68 19.66 -4.56
N LEU A 409 -14.20 19.99 -3.37
CA LEU A 409 -13.88 19.01 -2.33
C LEU A 409 -15.13 18.61 -1.52
N PRO A 410 -15.13 17.44 -0.87
CA PRO A 410 -16.30 16.99 -0.11
C PRO A 410 -16.61 17.93 1.05
N CYS A 411 -17.90 18.25 1.22
CA CYS A 411 -18.37 19.06 2.34
C CYS A 411 -18.62 18.17 3.58
N PHE A 412 -17.96 18.52 4.68
CA PHE A 412 -18.13 17.92 6.00
C PHE A 412 -18.86 18.92 6.92
N GLN A 413 -19.63 18.42 7.90
CA GLN A 413 -20.29 19.27 8.91
C GLN A 413 -19.26 20.05 9.72
N THR A 414 -18.16 19.39 10.08
CA THR A 414 -17.03 20.05 10.71
C THR A 414 -16.32 20.92 9.67
N GLN A 415 -16.41 22.25 9.80
CA GLN A 415 -15.85 23.21 8.82
C GLN A 415 -14.40 23.66 9.10
N THR A 416 -13.62 22.93 9.89
CA THR A 416 -12.18 23.23 10.05
C THR A 416 -11.52 23.34 8.67
N ASP A 417 -10.64 24.31 8.44
CA ASP A 417 -9.98 24.40 7.12
C ASP A 417 -8.95 23.27 6.94
N ILE A 418 -8.73 22.83 5.71
CA ILE A 418 -7.69 21.83 5.41
C ILE A 418 -6.29 22.39 5.73
N LYS A 419 -6.07 23.68 5.52
CA LYS A 419 -4.80 24.34 5.89
C LYS A 419 -4.55 24.29 7.39
N GLU A 420 -5.55 24.59 8.19
CA GLU A 420 -5.47 24.49 9.66
C GLU A 420 -5.18 23.05 10.11
N LEU A 421 -5.81 22.05 9.47
CA LEU A 421 -5.50 20.65 9.74
C LEU A 421 -4.05 20.30 9.36
N LEU A 422 -3.54 20.80 8.23
CA LEU A 422 -2.15 20.58 7.81
C LEU A 422 -1.16 21.22 8.78
N GLU A 423 -1.41 22.46 9.22
CA GLU A 423 -0.61 23.14 10.24
C GLU A 423 -0.59 22.33 11.55
N THR A 424 -1.77 21.88 11.99
CA THR A 424 -1.90 21.04 13.20
C THR A 424 -1.19 19.70 13.04
N LEU A 425 -1.25 19.09 11.85
CA LEU A 425 -0.52 17.84 11.56
C LEU A 425 0.99 18.09 11.62
N GLY A 426 1.50 19.13 10.97
CA GLY A 426 2.92 19.49 10.98
C GLY A 426 3.45 19.72 12.40
N GLN A 427 2.68 20.44 13.22
CA GLN A 427 2.99 20.60 14.65
C GLN A 427 3.03 19.26 15.39
N ASN A 428 2.05 18.38 15.16
CA ASN A 428 1.99 17.07 15.82
C ASN A 428 3.12 16.12 15.41
N VAL A 429 3.59 16.20 14.16
CA VAL A 429 4.69 15.39 13.62
C VAL A 429 6.02 15.75 14.29
N VAL A 430 6.27 17.03 14.58
CA VAL A 430 7.49 17.48 15.27
C VAL A 430 7.38 17.43 16.79
N THR A 431 6.15 17.40 17.34
CA THR A 431 5.92 17.41 18.78
C THR A 431 6.28 16.07 19.41
N LYS A 432 7.17 16.11 20.40
CA LYS A 432 7.54 14.93 21.21
C LYS A 432 6.45 14.58 22.22
N LYS A 433 5.41 13.90 21.74
CA LYS A 433 4.31 13.35 22.55
C LYS A 433 4.31 11.84 22.47
N ARG A 434 4.24 11.17 23.63
CA ARG A 434 4.17 9.70 23.70
C ARG A 434 2.95 9.20 22.96
N LYS A 435 3.15 8.24 22.05
CA LYS A 435 2.13 7.61 21.21
C LYS A 435 1.16 8.63 20.66
N ASN A 436 1.69 9.63 19.94
CA ASN A 436 0.90 10.74 19.44
C ASN A 436 -0.07 10.31 18.31
N VAL A 437 -1.14 9.61 18.68
CA VAL A 437 -2.14 9.06 17.75
C VAL A 437 -2.94 10.13 17.01
N GLU A 438 -2.88 11.39 17.45
CA GLU A 438 -3.50 12.53 16.73
C GLU A 438 -2.90 12.72 15.34
N ILE A 439 -1.62 12.37 15.12
CA ILE A 439 -1.00 12.34 13.78
C ILE A 439 -1.86 11.49 12.83
N LEU A 440 -2.29 10.30 13.29
CA LEU A 440 -3.09 9.38 12.48
C LEU A 440 -4.50 9.90 12.23
N TRP A 441 -5.14 10.45 13.27
CA TRP A 441 -6.50 10.99 13.18
C TRP A 441 -6.58 12.21 12.25
N ILE A 442 -5.63 13.13 12.37
CA ILE A 442 -5.56 14.34 11.54
C ILE A 442 -5.24 13.95 10.09
N ALA A 443 -4.23 13.10 9.85
CA ALA A 443 -3.90 12.64 8.50
C ALA A 443 -5.07 11.92 7.82
N GLY A 444 -5.80 11.08 8.57
CA GLY A 444 -7.02 10.42 8.09
C GLY A 444 -8.14 11.41 7.75
N THR A 445 -8.33 12.43 8.59
CA THR A 445 -9.32 13.50 8.36
C THR A 445 -8.98 14.31 7.10
N ILE A 446 -7.72 14.71 6.95
CA ILE A 446 -7.23 15.40 5.74
C ILE A 446 -7.47 14.53 4.51
N CYS A 447 -7.08 13.25 4.55
CA CYS A 447 -7.31 12.31 3.44
C CYS A 447 -8.78 12.27 2.99
N ARG A 448 -9.72 12.18 3.94
CA ARG A 448 -11.16 12.18 3.65
C ARG A 448 -11.64 13.48 3.01
N ARG A 449 -11.12 14.62 3.47
CA ARG A 449 -11.43 15.94 2.91
C ARG A 449 -10.79 16.20 1.54
N LEU A 450 -9.80 15.39 1.16
CA LEU A 450 -9.11 15.48 -0.13
C LEU A 450 -9.59 14.42 -1.15
N ASN A 451 -10.78 13.82 -0.96
CA ASN A 451 -11.27 12.70 -1.78
C ASN A 451 -10.33 11.47 -1.79
N GLY A 452 -9.42 11.37 -0.83
CA GLY A 452 -8.36 10.37 -0.81
C GLY A 452 -8.84 8.97 -0.48
N ILE A 453 -7.92 8.02 -0.65
CA ILE A 453 -8.11 6.61 -0.36
C ILE A 453 -7.54 6.32 1.03
N ARG A 454 -8.36 5.78 1.92
CA ARG A 454 -8.01 5.57 3.33
C ARG A 454 -7.63 4.11 3.60
N PHE A 455 -6.43 3.89 4.13
CA PHE A 455 -5.93 2.56 4.51
C PHE A 455 -5.57 2.49 5.99
N THR A 456 -5.93 1.39 6.64
CA THR A 456 -5.55 1.11 8.03
C THR A 456 -4.82 -0.22 8.16
N SER A 457 -3.61 -0.16 8.70
CA SER A 457 -2.70 -1.29 8.80
C SER A 457 -2.12 -1.47 10.19
N CYS A 458 -1.87 -2.73 10.52
CA CYS A 458 -1.01 -3.15 11.61
C CYS A 458 -0.30 -4.43 11.18
N LYS A 459 0.41 -5.13 12.07
CA LYS A 459 1.13 -6.37 11.72
C LYS A 459 0.33 -7.38 10.89
N SER A 460 -0.96 -7.54 11.14
CA SER A 460 -1.79 -8.53 10.43
C SER A 460 -3.19 -8.05 10.07
N ALA A 461 -3.45 -6.75 10.22
CA ALA A 461 -4.76 -6.12 10.07
C ALA A 461 -5.93 -6.83 10.76
N LYS A 462 -5.67 -7.44 11.92
CA LYS A 462 -6.68 -8.13 12.72
C LYS A 462 -7.06 -7.29 13.95
N ASP A 463 -6.32 -7.41 15.05
CA ASP A 463 -6.74 -6.86 16.34
C ASP A 463 -6.59 -5.32 16.45
N ARG A 464 -5.36 -4.79 16.32
CA ARG A 464 -5.10 -3.34 16.43
C ARG A 464 -5.83 -2.52 15.36
N THR A 465 -5.92 -3.06 14.14
CA THR A 465 -6.66 -2.45 13.04
C THR A 465 -8.14 -2.37 13.34
N SER A 466 -8.72 -3.39 13.98
CA SER A 466 -10.11 -3.34 14.43
C SER A 466 -10.33 -2.20 15.42
N MET A 467 -9.40 -1.99 16.34
CA MET A 467 -9.49 -0.88 17.30
C MET A 467 -9.49 0.48 16.59
N SER A 468 -8.62 0.68 15.59
CA SER A 468 -8.53 1.94 14.87
C SER A 468 -9.73 2.18 13.95
N VAL A 469 -10.13 1.18 13.17
CA VAL A 469 -11.28 1.27 12.25
C VAL A 469 -12.57 1.65 12.98
N THR A 470 -12.89 0.95 14.08
CA THR A 470 -14.12 1.26 14.84
C THR A 470 -14.03 2.65 15.50
N LEU A 471 -12.83 3.08 15.89
CA LEU A 471 -12.62 4.40 16.49
C LEU A 471 -12.82 5.51 15.45
N GLU A 472 -12.24 5.36 14.26
CA GLU A 472 -12.43 6.31 13.15
C GLU A 472 -13.90 6.38 12.73
N GLN A 473 -14.57 5.23 12.59
CA GLN A 473 -16.00 5.18 12.30
C GLN A 473 -16.84 5.88 13.37
N CYS A 474 -16.61 5.62 14.66
CA CYS A 474 -17.33 6.31 15.73
C CYS A 474 -17.02 7.82 15.78
N ALA A 475 -15.79 8.23 15.47
CA ALA A 475 -15.44 9.64 15.35
C ALA A 475 -16.23 10.32 14.22
N LEU A 476 -16.34 9.68 13.05
CA LEU A 476 -17.18 10.17 11.95
C LEU A 476 -18.66 10.24 12.34
N LEU A 477 -19.19 9.25 13.08
CA LEU A 477 -20.57 9.31 13.58
C LEU A 477 -20.78 10.51 14.51
N ARG A 478 -19.81 10.83 15.36
CA ARG A 478 -19.85 11.99 16.26
C ARG A 478 -19.76 13.31 15.49
N ASP A 479 -18.76 13.43 14.63
CA ASP A 479 -18.38 14.70 14.01
C ASP A 479 -19.29 15.04 12.82
N GLU A 480 -19.80 14.05 12.10
CA GLU A 480 -20.53 14.24 10.84
C GLU A 480 -22.00 13.84 10.91
N HIS A 481 -22.39 13.12 11.96
CA HIS A 481 -23.76 12.63 12.15
C HIS A 481 -24.31 12.91 13.54
N GLN A 482 -23.60 13.72 14.33
CA GLN A 482 -24.06 14.18 15.64
C GLN A 482 -24.38 13.04 16.61
N LEU A 483 -23.60 11.96 16.60
CA LEU A 483 -23.64 10.95 17.67
C LEU A 483 -23.34 11.65 19.00
N SER A 484 -24.23 11.48 19.97
CA SER A 484 -24.04 12.10 21.28
C SER A 484 -22.75 11.62 21.95
N LYS A 485 -22.02 12.56 22.57
CA LYS A 485 -20.75 12.28 23.26
C LYS A 485 -20.92 11.25 24.37
N ASP A 486 -22.07 11.24 25.04
CA ASP A 486 -22.39 10.28 26.11
C ASP A 486 -22.54 8.84 25.59
N PHE A 487 -22.88 8.70 24.31
CA PHE A 487 -23.03 7.40 23.64
C PHE A 487 -21.80 6.97 22.84
N PHE A 488 -20.77 7.81 22.73
CA PHE A 488 -19.58 7.51 21.93
C PHE A 488 -18.91 6.19 22.34
N ILE A 489 -18.63 6.02 23.63
CA ILE A 489 -17.98 4.80 24.14
C ILE A 489 -18.90 3.59 23.99
N ARG A 490 -20.20 3.76 24.20
CA ARG A 490 -21.19 2.68 24.03
C ARG A 490 -21.27 2.21 22.58
N ALA A 491 -21.26 3.14 21.62
CA ALA A 491 -21.22 2.82 20.20
C ALA A 491 -19.92 2.11 19.83
N LEU A 492 -18.79 2.61 20.31
CA LEU A 492 -17.47 2.01 20.07
C LEU A 492 -17.39 0.57 20.60
N ASP A 493 -17.85 0.34 21.83
CA ASP A 493 -17.88 -0.99 22.45
C ASP A 493 -18.84 -1.93 21.72
N CYS A 494 -20.01 -1.44 21.29
CA CYS A 494 -20.96 -2.21 20.51
C CYS A 494 -20.37 -2.66 19.17
N MET A 495 -19.73 -1.74 18.43
CA MET A 495 -19.10 -2.05 17.15
C MET A 495 -17.91 -3.01 17.31
N ARG A 496 -17.13 -2.90 18.40
CA ARG A 496 -16.02 -3.83 18.68
C ARG A 496 -16.46 -5.21 19.12
N ARG A 497 -17.59 -5.32 19.84
CA ARG A 497 -18.09 -6.59 20.38
C ARG A 497 -18.90 -7.38 19.35
N GLU A 498 -19.75 -6.70 18.59
CA GLU A 498 -20.74 -7.35 17.72
C GLU A 498 -20.56 -7.01 16.22
N GLY A 499 -19.57 -6.20 15.88
CA GLY A 499 -19.37 -5.69 14.53
C GLY A 499 -18.59 -6.57 13.56
N CYS A 500 -18.43 -6.08 12.33
CA CYS A 500 -17.81 -6.84 11.26
C CYS A 500 -16.36 -7.21 11.59
N ARG A 501 -15.68 -6.36 12.37
CA ARG A 501 -14.30 -6.57 12.75
C ARG A 501 -14.09 -7.74 13.73
N ILE A 502 -15.05 -8.06 14.61
CA ILE A 502 -14.95 -9.31 15.40
C ILE A 502 -15.17 -10.55 14.51
N GLU A 503 -15.97 -10.43 13.46
CA GLU A 503 -16.14 -11.50 12.47
C GLU A 503 -14.86 -11.70 11.64
N ASN A 504 -14.07 -10.65 11.39
CA ASN A 504 -12.73 -10.80 10.82
C ASN A 504 -11.82 -11.65 11.72
N VAL A 505 -11.88 -11.45 13.05
CA VAL A 505 -11.14 -12.27 14.02
C VAL A 505 -11.63 -13.73 13.94
N GLN A 506 -12.94 -13.96 13.92
CA GLN A 506 -13.55 -15.28 13.73
C GLN A 506 -13.05 -15.95 12.44
N LYS A 507 -13.04 -15.23 11.30
CA LYS A 507 -12.53 -15.75 10.01
C LYS A 507 -11.04 -16.12 10.08
N ASN A 508 -10.25 -15.41 10.88
CA ASN A 508 -8.80 -15.61 10.99
C ASN A 508 -8.40 -16.75 11.94
N ILE A 509 -9.05 -16.84 13.10
CA ILE A 509 -8.63 -17.75 14.19
C ILE A 509 -9.77 -18.60 14.76
N ARG A 510 -10.95 -18.61 14.12
CA ARG A 510 -12.15 -19.37 14.51
C ARG A 510 -12.70 -19.03 15.90
N CYS A 511 -12.33 -17.87 16.43
CA CYS A 511 -12.77 -17.39 17.73
C CYS A 511 -13.07 -15.89 17.70
N ARG A 512 -14.15 -15.45 18.37
CA ARG A 512 -14.52 -14.04 18.56
C ARG A 512 -13.80 -13.40 19.75
N LYS A 513 -12.47 -13.52 19.81
CA LYS A 513 -11.64 -12.89 20.85
C LYS A 513 -10.40 -12.23 20.26
N TYR A 514 -10.22 -10.95 20.54
CA TYR A 514 -9.01 -10.23 20.19
C TYR A 514 -7.81 -10.81 20.95
N ALA A 515 -6.69 -10.98 20.26
CA ALA A 515 -5.49 -11.59 20.82
C ALA A 515 -4.65 -10.60 21.65
N PHE A 516 -5.25 -10.05 22.70
CA PHE A 516 -4.60 -9.17 23.68
C PHE A 516 -4.68 -9.77 25.08
N ASN A 517 -3.69 -9.50 25.92
CA ASN A 517 -3.77 -9.73 27.37
C ASN A 517 -3.91 -8.41 28.15
N MET A 518 -4.40 -8.50 29.39
CA MET A 518 -4.69 -7.33 30.23
C MET A 518 -3.47 -6.42 30.44
N LEU A 519 -2.29 -7.00 30.67
CA LEU A 519 -1.05 -6.25 30.90
C LEU A 519 -0.63 -5.48 29.63
N GLN A 520 -0.76 -6.09 28.45
CA GLN A 520 -0.49 -5.42 27.17
C GLN A 520 -1.42 -4.21 27.00
N LEU A 521 -2.71 -4.37 27.29
CA LEU A 521 -3.70 -3.29 27.13
C LEU A 521 -3.46 -2.10 28.06
N MET A 522 -2.77 -2.28 29.19
CA MET A 522 -2.37 -1.14 30.05
C MET A 522 -1.46 -0.17 29.31
N ALA A 523 -0.66 -0.65 28.34
CA ALA A 523 0.19 0.19 27.51
C ALA A 523 -0.57 0.92 26.39
N PHE A 524 -1.79 0.50 26.03
CA PHE A 524 -2.53 1.09 24.92
C PHE A 524 -3.16 2.43 25.33
N PRO A 525 -3.26 3.41 24.41
CA PRO A 525 -4.14 4.57 24.59
C PRO A 525 -5.58 4.10 24.89
N LYS A 526 -6.27 4.80 25.80
CA LYS A 526 -7.58 4.34 26.33
C LYS A 526 -8.61 4.05 25.23
N CYS A 527 -8.71 4.93 24.23
CA CYS A 527 -9.64 4.78 23.10
C CYS A 527 -9.34 3.59 22.18
N TYR A 528 -8.14 2.99 22.26
CA TYR A 528 -7.74 1.82 21.46
C TYR A 528 -7.90 0.49 22.23
N ARG A 529 -8.47 0.49 23.43
CA ARG A 529 -8.67 -0.75 24.21
C ARG A 529 -10.00 -1.42 23.83
N PRO A 530 -10.02 -2.74 23.61
CA PRO A 530 -11.26 -3.48 23.38
C PRO A 530 -12.10 -3.54 24.66
N PRO A 531 -13.44 -3.70 24.55
CA PRO A 531 -14.30 -3.85 25.71
C PRO A 531 -14.04 -5.18 26.45
N GLU A 532 -14.30 -5.19 27.75
CA GLU A 532 -14.10 -6.39 28.60
C GLU A 532 -14.87 -7.61 28.08
N GLY A 533 -14.26 -8.79 28.20
CA GLY A 533 -14.81 -10.05 27.70
C GLY A 533 -14.63 -10.30 26.20
N THR A 534 -14.07 -9.35 25.44
CA THR A 534 -13.82 -9.51 23.99
C THR A 534 -12.35 -9.83 23.64
N TYR A 535 -11.48 -9.97 24.64
CA TYR A 535 -10.06 -10.27 24.44
C TYR A 535 -9.59 -11.37 25.41
N GLY A 536 -8.49 -12.04 25.07
CA GLY A 536 -7.86 -13.05 25.89
C GLY A 536 -7.08 -14.07 25.07
N LYS A 537 -6.42 -15.02 25.76
CA LYS A 537 -5.87 -16.20 25.08
C LYS A 537 -7.01 -17.09 24.62
N VAL A 538 -6.89 -17.61 23.40
CA VAL A 538 -7.71 -18.71 22.94
C VAL A 538 -7.00 -19.96 23.43
N ASP A 539 -7.63 -20.71 24.34
CA ASP A 539 -7.16 -22.05 24.67
C ASP A 539 -7.19 -22.85 23.36
N SER A 540 -6.00 -23.23 22.90
CA SER A 540 -5.78 -23.85 21.59
C SER A 540 -6.00 -25.35 21.66
#